data_AF-N2BVR9-F1
#
_entry.id   AF-N2BVR9-F1
#
_cell.length_a   1.000
_cell.length_b   1.000
_cell.length_c   1.000
_cell.angle_alpha   90.00
_cell.angle_beta   90.00
_cell.angle_gamma   90.00
#
_symmetry.space_group_name_H-M   'P 1'
#
loop_
_entity.id
_entity.type
_entity.pdbx_description
1 polymer ?
#
loop_
_entity_poly.entity_id
_entity_poly.type
_entity_poly.pdbx_seq_one_letter_code
_entity_poly.pdbx_strand_id
1 'polypeptide(L)' 'MHHYITKYEEDGHFWSEAWIQINIFDWCFCFWKVRIQLS' A
#
# COMPACT_ATOMS: atom_id res chain seq x y z
N MET A 1 -13.50 0.85 -5.15
CA MET A 1 -12.44 1.39 -4.26
C MET A 1 -11.89 0.21 -3.48
N HIS A 2 -10.64 -0.14 -3.70
CA HIS A 2 -9.98 -1.26 -3.02
C HIS A 2 -8.91 -0.71 -2.09
N HIS A 3 -8.91 -1.17 -0.85
CA HIS A 3 -7.84 -0.89 0.09
C HIS A 3 -6.88 -2.07 0.09
N TYR A 4 -5.60 -1.80 -0.16
CA TYR A 4 -4.55 -2.79 -0.15
C TYR A 4 -3.61 -2.52 1.01
N ILE A 5 -3.23 -3.60 1.70
CA ILE A 5 -2.20 -3.60 2.74
C ILE A 5 -1.24 -4.74 2.41
N THR A 6 0.04 -4.42 2.31
CA THR A 6 1.11 -5.39 2.10
C THR A 6 2.12 -5.27 3.23
N LYS A 7 2.52 -6.42 3.77
CA LYS A 7 3.58 -6.50 4.78
C LYS A 7 4.75 -7.25 4.19
N TYR A 8 5.95 -6.74 4.42
CA TYR A 8 7.18 -7.37 3.96
C TYR A 8 8.33 -7.06 4.91
N GLU A 9 9.37 -7.87 4.85
CA GLU A 9 10.62 -7.64 5.56
C GLU A 9 11.64 -7.10 4.57
N GLU A 10 12.29 -5.99 4.89
CA GLU A 10 13.35 -5.38 4.08
C GLU A 10 14.47 -4.97 5.03
N ASP A 11 15.70 -5.46 4.77
CA ASP A 11 16.90 -5.19 5.58
C ASP A 11 16.71 -5.48 7.08
N GLY A 12 16.04 -6.59 7.42
CA GLY A 12 15.75 -7.00 8.81
C GLY A 12 14.72 -6.13 9.54
N HIS A 13 14.08 -5.19 8.84
CA HIS A 13 13.00 -4.38 9.37
C HIS A 13 11.67 -4.83 8.77
N PHE A 14 10.65 -4.97 9.61
CA PHE A 14 9.30 -5.24 9.15
C PHE A 14 8.66 -3.94 8.67
N TRP A 15 8.11 -3.96 7.47
CA TRP A 15 7.40 -2.85 6.86
C TRP A 15 5.96 -3.23 6.58
N SER A 16 5.06 -2.26 6.74
CA SER A 16 3.69 -2.36 6.29
C SER A 16 3.39 -1.18 5.38
N GLU A 17 3.04 -1.47 4.14
CA GLU A 17 2.60 -0.49 3.16
C GLU A 17 1.09 -0.63 2.93
N ALA A 18 0.38 0.50 2.92
CA ALA A 18 -1.03 0.56 2.60
C ALA A 18 -1.28 1.57 1.48
N TRP A 19 -2.20 1.27 0.58
CA TRP A 19 -2.65 2.19 -0.46
C TRP A 19 -4.10 1.95 -0.83
N ILE A 20 -4.72 2.98 -1.42
CA ILE A 20 -6.09 2.91 -1.92
C ILE A 20 -6.04 2.95 -3.44
N GLN A 21 -6.64 1.94 -4.05
CA GLN A 21 -6.86 1.89 -5.49
C GLN A 21 -8.29 2.29 -5.82
N ILE A 22 -8.44 3.25 -6.72
CA ILE A 22 -9.71 3.68 -7.27
C ILE A 22 -9.68 3.39 -8.77
N ASN A 23 -10.57 2.52 -9.23
CA ASN A 23 -10.77 2.24 -10.65
C ASN A 23 -11.96 3.06 -11.13
N ILE A 24 -11.73 3.96 -12.08
CA ILE A 24 -12.78 4.80 -12.71
C ILE A 24 -12.59 4.72 -14.22
N PHE A 25 -13.64 4.32 -14.96
CA PHE A 25 -13.66 4.27 -16.43
C PHE A 25 -12.39 3.65 -17.05
N ASP A 26 -12.03 2.45 -16.60
CA ASP A 26 -10.83 1.69 -17.03
C ASP A 26 -9.48 2.21 -16.52
N TRP A 27 -9.46 3.36 -15.84
CA TRP A 27 -8.24 3.94 -15.30
C TRP A 27 -8.03 3.49 -13.86
N CYS A 28 -6.86 2.91 -13.60
CA CYS A 28 -6.42 2.48 -12.29
C CYS A 28 -5.60 3.59 -11.64
N PHE A 29 -6.16 4.23 -10.60
CA PHE A 29 -5.44 5.23 -9.84
C PHE A 29 -5.09 4.70 -8.45
N CYS A 30 -3.80 4.77 -8.10
CA CYS A 30 -3.30 4.44 -6.78
C CYS A 30 -3.01 5.73 -6.01
N PHE A 31 -3.72 5.93 -4.90
CA PHE A 31 -3.57 7.09 -4.03
C PHE A 31 -3.29 6.66 -2.58
N TRP A 32 -2.81 7.61 -1.78
CA TRP A 32 -2.58 7.45 -0.34
C TRP A 32 -1.68 6.26 -0.01
N LYS A 33 -0.54 6.13 -0.72
CA LYS A 33 0.47 5.15 -0.40
C LYS A 33 1.21 5.58 0.88
N VAL A 34 1.01 4.84 1.96
CA VAL A 34 1.65 5.07 3.27
C VAL A 34 2.53 3.87 3.58
N ARG A 35 3.79 4.11 3.96
CA ARG A 35 4.74 3.10 4.43
C ARG A 35 5.03 3.35 5.91
N ILE A 36 4.82 2.33 6.74
CA ILE A 36 5.18 2.36 8.16
C ILE A 36 6.16 1.24 8.49
N GLN A 37 7.12 1.54 9.35
CA GLN A 37 8.01 0.54 9.93
C GLN A 37 7.32 -0.07 11.16
N LEU A 38 7.28 -1.39 11.22
CA LEU A 38 6.86 -2.18 12.36
C LEU A 38 8.14 -2.55 13.13
N SER A 39 8.45 -1.75 14.16
CA SER A 39 9.56 -1.95 15.09
C SER A 39 9.30 -3.08 16.08
#